data_AF-A0A016UGT1-F1
#
_entry.id   AF-A0A016UGT1-F1
#
_cell.length_a   1.000
_cell.length_b   1.000
_cell.length_c   1.000
_cell.angle_alpha   90.00
_cell.angle_beta   90.00
_cell.angle_gamma   90.00
#
_symmetry.space_group_name_H-M   'P 1'
#
loop_
_entity.id
_entity.type
_entity.pdbx_description
1 polymer ?
#
loop_
_entity_poly.entity_id
_entity_poly.type
_entity_poly.pdbx_seq_one_letter_code
_entity_poly.pdbx_strand_id
1 'polypeptide(L)'
;MNHGFIKSIVKNQIDRDEYHKVMEERKIEVQKKIRESKRRKPVPAAECKLYVPPHLRAKSEPSEAAKKNASDRRNPCPAIVSEVEESTLREKVRSRLQARSEDVPNLEALGKESTPASTPSRPVFLLNLKKNSGDTVDIAVMNTDNAARLAKELGRKHGFTDDQCRMLRLTLERELEARLAL
;
A
#
# COMPACT_ATOMS: atom_id res chain seq x y z
N MET A 1 10.85 15.12 21.00
CA MET A 1 9.87 14.61 20.03
C MET A 1 9.23 13.40 20.65
N ASN A 2 7.93 13.17 20.50
CA ASN A 2 7.27 12.02 21.12
C ASN A 2 7.94 10.72 20.63
N HIS A 3 8.68 10.06 21.52
CA HIS A 3 9.42 8.82 21.24
C HIS A 3 8.49 7.73 20.67
N GLY A 4 7.19 7.78 21.00
CA GLY A 4 6.17 6.89 20.44
C GLY A 4 5.96 7.05 18.92
N PHE A 5 6.15 8.24 18.36
CA PHE A 5 5.97 8.47 16.93
C PHE A 5 7.09 7.82 16.11
N ILE A 6 8.36 8.00 16.52
CA ILE A 6 9.49 7.32 15.90
C ILE A 6 9.35 5.80 16.05
N LYS A 7 8.94 5.31 17.24
CA LYS A 7 8.62 3.89 17.45
C LYS A 7 7.53 3.39 16.50
N SER A 8 6.49 4.18 16.26
CA SER A 8 5.40 3.81 15.34
C SER A 8 5.83 3.79 13.87
N ILE A 9 6.73 4.71 13.46
CA ILE A 9 7.31 4.70 12.11
C ILE A 9 8.19 3.47 11.92
N VAL A 10 9.09 3.19 12.87
CA VAL A 10 9.97 2.03 12.82
C VAL A 10 9.14 0.74 12.83
N LYS A 11 8.11 0.65 13.67
CA LYS A 11 7.20 -0.50 13.68
C LYS A 11 6.46 -0.67 12.36
N ASN A 12 5.88 0.40 11.80
CA ASN A 12 5.23 0.34 10.49
C ASN A 12 6.20 -0.01 9.36
N GLN A 13 7.47 0.37 9.48
CA GLN A 13 8.50 -0.01 8.52
C GLN A 13 8.77 -1.51 8.58
N ILE A 14 8.96 -2.04 9.79
CA ILE A 14 9.14 -3.47 10.03
C ILE A 14 7.92 -4.25 9.55
N ASP A 15 6.70 -3.81 9.90
CA ASP A 15 5.46 -4.49 9.50
C ASP A 15 5.33 -4.57 7.96
N ARG A 16 5.68 -3.50 7.24
CA ARG A 16 5.69 -3.50 5.77
C ARG A 16 6.73 -4.45 5.19
N ASP A 17 7.94 -4.42 5.73
CA ASP A 17 9.07 -5.21 5.24
C ASP A 17 8.85 -6.71 5.51
N GLU A 18 8.32 -7.06 6.69
CA GLU A 18 7.94 -8.43 7.05
C GLU A 18 6.80 -8.95 6.18
N TYR A 19 5.75 -8.15 5.96
CA TYR A 19 4.66 -8.53 5.09
C TYR A 19 5.15 -8.80 3.66
N HIS A 20 5.99 -7.90 3.13
CA HIS A 20 6.57 -8.08 1.80
C HIS A 20 7.43 -9.34 1.72
N LYS A 21 8.25 -9.60 2.74
CA LYS A 21 9.08 -10.80 2.83
C LYS A 21 8.24 -12.08 2.82
N VAL A 22 7.22 -12.17 3.67
CA VAL A 22 6.32 -13.34 3.75
C VAL A 22 5.58 -13.57 2.43
N MET A 23 5.13 -12.49 1.78
CA MET A 23 4.42 -12.60 0.51
C MET A 23 5.32 -13.06 -0.64
N GLU A 24 6.54 -12.54 -0.74
CA GLU A 24 7.50 -12.99 -1.75
C GLU A 24 7.96 -14.44 -1.50
N GLU A 25 8.21 -14.83 -0.24
CA GLU A 25 8.51 -16.24 0.10
C GLU A 25 7.37 -17.18 -0.34
N ARG A 26 6.11 -16.82 -0.08
CA ARG A 26 4.95 -17.60 -0.53
C ARG A 26 4.81 -17.65 -2.04
N LYS A 27 5.06 -16.54 -2.73
CA LYS A 27 5.01 -16.48 -4.20
C LYS A 27 6.07 -17.39 -4.82
N ILE A 28 7.28 -17.39 -4.27
CA ILE A 28 8.36 -18.30 -4.67
C ILE A 28 7.97 -19.74 -4.38
N GLU A 29 7.37 -20.03 -3.22
CA GLU A 29 6.94 -21.39 -2.87
C GLU A 29 5.82 -21.91 -3.79
N VAL A 30 4.82 -21.08 -4.10
CA VAL A 30 3.75 -21.42 -5.05
C VAL A 30 4.33 -21.67 -6.44
N GLN A 31 5.21 -20.79 -6.94
CA GLN A 31 5.87 -21.01 -8.22
C GLN A 31 6.71 -22.29 -8.22
N LYS A 32 7.42 -22.57 -7.13
CA LYS A 32 8.21 -23.80 -6.98
C LYS A 32 7.31 -25.04 -7.01
N LYS A 33 6.18 -25.04 -6.29
CA LYS A 33 5.18 -26.13 -6.31
C LYS A 33 4.56 -26.35 -7.68
N ILE A 34 4.24 -25.27 -8.42
CA ILE A 34 3.74 -25.37 -9.79
C ILE A 34 4.82 -25.91 -10.75
N ARG A 35 6.08 -25.51 -10.58
CA ARG A 35 7.18 -26.03 -11.40
C ARG A 35 7.49 -27.49 -11.08
N GLU A 36 7.36 -27.88 -9.82
CA GLU A 36 7.58 -29.25 -9.35
C GLU A 36 6.44 -30.19 -9.77
N SER A 37 5.19 -29.74 -9.74
CA SER A 37 4.05 -30.50 -10.28
C SER A 37 4.14 -30.68 -11.79
N LYS A 38 4.68 -29.71 -12.54
CA LYS A 38 5.00 -29.84 -13.98
C LYS A 38 6.15 -30.80 -14.27
N ARG A 39 7.02 -31.11 -13.31
CA ARG A 39 8.15 -32.06 -13.46
C ARG A 39 7.77 -33.50 -13.15
N ARG A 40 6.62 -33.75 -12.52
CA ARG A 40 6.05 -35.10 -12.44
C ARG A 40 5.38 -35.41 -13.77
N LYS A 41 6.00 -36.26 -14.59
CA LYS A 41 5.42 -36.80 -15.83
C LYS A 41 4.01 -37.34 -15.51
N PRO A 42 2.93 -36.94 -16.20
CA PRO A 42 1.71 -37.71 -16.13
C PRO A 42 2.03 -39.10 -16.67
N VAL A 43 1.84 -40.12 -15.82
CA VAL A 43 1.77 -41.50 -16.30
C VAL A 43 0.70 -41.50 -17.40
N PRO A 44 0.97 -42.02 -18.61
CA PRO A 44 -0.01 -41.99 -19.67
C PRO A 44 -1.24 -42.72 -19.17
N ALA A 45 -2.34 -41.98 -18.99
CA ALA A 45 -3.61 -42.54 -18.60
C ALA A 45 -3.93 -43.60 -19.66
N ALA A 46 -3.85 -44.87 -19.26
CA ALA A 46 -4.28 -45.98 -20.09
C ALA A 46 -5.62 -45.59 -20.69
N GLU A 47 -5.72 -45.71 -22.01
CA GLU A 47 -6.89 -45.37 -22.82
C GLU A 47 -8.13 -46.03 -22.21
N CYS A 48 -8.80 -45.32 -21.29
CA CYS A 48 -10.04 -45.78 -20.68
C CYS A 48 -11.09 -45.59 -21.77
N LYS A 49 -11.33 -46.63 -22.55
CA LYS A 49 -12.45 -46.71 -23.49
C LYS A 49 -13.75 -46.76 -22.68
N LEU A 50 -14.12 -45.61 -22.13
CA LEU A 50 -15.37 -45.39 -21.42
C LEU A 50 -16.47 -45.33 -22.48
N TYR A 51 -17.39 -46.28 -22.46
CA TYR A 51 -18.52 -46.25 -23.38
C TYR A 51 -19.39 -45.02 -23.09
N VAL A 52 -19.53 -44.15 -24.08
CA VAL A 52 -20.47 -43.02 -24.03
C VAL A 52 -21.75 -43.42 -24.80
N PRO A 53 -22.91 -43.51 -24.11
CA PRO A 53 -24.20 -43.83 -24.72
C PRO A 53 -24.58 -42.86 -25.86
N PRO A 54 -25.26 -43.34 -26.92
CA PRO A 54 -25.48 -42.60 -28.16
C PRO A 54 -26.19 -41.25 -27.96
N HIS A 55 -27.16 -41.19 -27.05
CA HIS A 55 -27.91 -39.97 -26.75
C HIS A 55 -27.06 -38.83 -26.13
N LEU A 56 -25.85 -39.13 -25.64
CA LEU A 56 -24.95 -38.16 -25.01
C LEU A 56 -23.84 -37.67 -25.94
N ARG A 57 -23.69 -38.26 -27.14
CA ARG A 57 -22.61 -37.88 -28.07
C ARG A 57 -22.87 -36.55 -28.79
N ALA A 58 -24.11 -36.12 -28.93
CA ALA A 58 -24.49 -34.97 -29.77
C ALA A 58 -24.50 -33.61 -29.06
N LYS A 59 -24.21 -33.54 -27.74
CA LYS A 59 -24.25 -32.28 -26.97
C LYS A 59 -22.91 -31.54 -26.90
N SER A 60 -21.86 -32.07 -27.51
CA SER A 60 -20.52 -31.46 -27.52
C SER A 60 -20.20 -30.71 -28.81
N GLU A 61 -21.19 -30.13 -29.48
CA GLU A 61 -20.95 -29.08 -30.46
C GLU A 61 -20.93 -27.72 -29.74
N PRO A 62 -19.90 -26.88 -29.90
CA PRO A 62 -19.72 -25.68 -29.10
C PRO A 62 -20.63 -24.56 -29.62
N SER A 63 -21.84 -24.48 -29.08
CA SER A 63 -22.68 -23.29 -29.17
C SER A 63 -22.86 -22.67 -27.79
N GLU A 64 -22.26 -21.49 -27.63
CA GLU A 64 -22.66 -20.37 -26.77
C GLU A 64 -23.87 -20.60 -25.85
N ALA A 65 -23.62 -20.69 -24.53
CA ALA A 65 -24.31 -19.94 -23.48
C ALA A 65 -24.34 -20.69 -22.13
N ALA A 66 -23.39 -20.37 -21.25
CA ALA A 66 -23.65 -20.38 -19.80
C ALA A 66 -22.77 -19.31 -19.13
N LYS A 67 -23.13 -18.06 -19.40
CA LYS A 67 -22.74 -16.88 -18.62
C LYS A 67 -23.26 -17.03 -17.19
N LYS A 68 -22.34 -16.98 -16.21
CA LYS A 68 -22.47 -16.61 -14.77
C LYS A 68 -21.19 -17.16 -14.11
N ASN A 69 -20.13 -16.40 -13.85
CA ASN A 69 -20.05 -15.28 -12.91
C ASN A 69 -18.86 -14.40 -13.32
N ALA A 70 -19.15 -13.18 -13.80
CA ALA A 70 -18.15 -12.26 -14.36
C ALA A 70 -18.14 -10.91 -13.62
N SER A 71 -18.31 -10.91 -12.29
CA SER A 71 -18.27 -9.66 -11.50
C SER A 71 -17.06 -9.52 -10.57
N ASP A 72 -16.11 -10.46 -10.54
CA ASP A 72 -14.95 -10.37 -9.63
C ASP A 72 -13.62 -10.14 -10.35
N ARG A 73 -13.64 -9.28 -11.38
CA ARG A 73 -12.45 -8.89 -12.17
C ARG A 73 -11.80 -7.57 -11.72
N ARG A 74 -12.12 -7.07 -10.53
CA ARG A 74 -11.48 -5.85 -9.97
C ARG A 74 -10.52 -6.12 -8.80
N ASN A 75 -10.14 -7.36 -8.54
CA ASN A 75 -9.05 -7.65 -7.63
C ASN A 75 -7.81 -8.05 -8.43
N PRO A 76 -6.71 -7.26 -8.44
CA PRO A 76 -5.51 -7.58 -9.21
C PRO A 76 -4.76 -8.80 -8.66
N CYS A 77 -5.20 -9.38 -7.54
CA CYS A 77 -4.69 -10.61 -6.98
C CYS A 77 -5.87 -11.58 -6.72
N PRO A 78 -5.94 -12.74 -7.40
CA PRO A 78 -6.89 -13.77 -7.00
C PRO A 78 -6.55 -14.23 -5.58
N ALA A 79 -7.55 -14.30 -4.69
CA ALA A 79 -7.38 -14.79 -3.33
C ALA A 79 -6.81 -16.22 -3.38
N ILE A 80 -5.59 -16.39 -2.87
CA ILE A 80 -4.87 -17.68 -2.88
C ILE A 80 -5.48 -18.67 -1.87
N VAL A 81 -6.25 -18.16 -0.90
CA VAL A 81 -6.90 -18.91 0.16
C VAL A 81 -8.36 -18.46 0.25
N SER A 82 -9.24 -19.39 0.63
CA SER A 82 -10.65 -19.04 0.84
C SER A 82 -10.80 -18.05 2.01
N GLU A 83 -11.82 -17.21 1.97
CA GLU A 83 -12.06 -16.19 3.02
C GLU A 83 -12.19 -16.80 4.44
N VAL A 84 -12.66 -18.03 4.52
CA VAL A 84 -12.80 -18.81 5.75
C VAL A 84 -11.42 -19.24 6.29
N GLU A 85 -10.52 -19.70 5.42
CA GLU A 85 -9.15 -20.06 5.79
C GLU A 85 -8.32 -18.82 6.15
N GLU A 86 -8.57 -17.68 5.50
CA GLU A 86 -7.90 -16.43 5.84
C GLU A 86 -8.23 -15.98 7.27
N SER A 87 -9.51 -16.06 7.66
CA SER A 87 -9.96 -15.64 8.99
C SER A 87 -9.35 -16.50 10.10
N THR A 88 -9.29 -17.82 9.91
CA THR A 88 -8.68 -18.75 10.86
C THR A 88 -7.16 -18.58 10.97
N LEU A 89 -6.48 -18.28 9.86
CA LEU A 89 -5.04 -17.95 9.88
C LEU A 89 -4.75 -16.67 10.65
N ARG A 90 -5.55 -15.61 10.43
CA ARG A 90 -5.42 -14.34 11.15
C ARG A 90 -5.63 -14.51 12.66
N GLU A 91 -6.56 -15.35 13.06
CA GLU A 91 -6.79 -15.68 14.47
C GLU A 91 -5.62 -16.46 15.09
N LYS A 92 -5.11 -17.49 14.38
CA LYS A 92 -4.00 -18.32 14.86
C LYS A 92 -2.69 -17.54 15.05
N VAL A 93 -2.42 -16.57 14.19
CA VAL A 93 -1.25 -15.67 14.33
C VAL A 93 -1.39 -14.77 15.56
N ARG A 94 -2.59 -14.20 15.78
CA ARG A 94 -2.85 -13.34 16.96
C ARG A 94 -2.63 -14.10 18.28
N SER A 95 -3.14 -15.32 18.39
CA SER A 95 -2.96 -16.13 19.60
C SER A 95 -1.49 -16.50 19.85
N ARG A 96 -0.71 -16.72 18.79
CA ARG A 96 0.72 -17.08 18.92
C ARG A 96 1.59 -15.91 19.41
N LEU A 97 1.21 -14.67 19.11
CA LEU A 97 1.94 -13.49 19.57
C LEU A 97 1.58 -13.12 21.02
N GLN A 98 0.32 -13.31 21.43
CA GLN A 98 -0.07 -13.15 22.84
C GLN A 98 0.60 -14.19 23.75
N ALA A 99 0.80 -15.42 23.28
CA ALA A 99 1.52 -16.44 24.04
C ALA A 99 3.04 -16.15 24.19
N ARG A 100 3.58 -15.17 23.45
CA ARG A 100 5.01 -14.82 23.46
C ARG A 100 5.33 -13.53 24.23
N SER A 101 4.30 -12.84 24.74
CA SER A 101 4.44 -11.57 25.48
C SER A 101 4.66 -11.71 26.99
N GLU A 102 4.73 -12.92 27.54
CA GLU A 102 4.92 -13.16 28.99
C GLU A 102 6.41 -13.23 29.41
N ASP A 103 7.37 -13.22 28.47
CA ASP A 103 8.80 -13.48 28.72
C ASP A 103 9.75 -12.30 28.37
N VAL A 104 9.46 -11.06 28.80
CA VAL A 104 10.49 -9.99 28.79
C VAL A 104 10.35 -9.11 30.04
N PRO A 105 11.42 -8.95 30.84
CA PRO A 105 11.34 -8.32 32.15
C PRO A 105 11.14 -6.80 32.08
N ASN A 106 10.34 -6.34 33.04
CA ASN A 106 10.10 -4.95 33.41
C ASN A 106 11.42 -4.19 33.66
N LEU A 107 11.68 -3.15 32.86
CA LEU A 107 12.76 -2.19 33.08
C LEU A 107 12.14 -0.79 33.28
N GLU A 108 11.32 -0.68 34.32
CA GLU A 108 11.04 0.60 34.98
C GLU A 108 12.24 0.96 35.87
N ALA A 109 13.08 1.88 35.39
CA ALA A 109 13.77 2.90 36.18
C ALA A 109 14.94 3.49 35.37
N LEU A 110 14.71 4.62 34.69
CA LEU A 110 15.62 5.77 34.78
C LEU A 110 14.99 6.98 34.09
N GLY A 111 14.59 7.96 34.89
CA GLY A 111 14.12 9.25 34.39
C GLY A 111 15.23 10.05 33.72
N LYS A 112 14.83 10.90 32.77
CA LYS A 112 15.07 12.35 32.79
C LYS A 112 14.36 13.00 31.59
N GLU A 113 13.64 14.06 31.92
CA GLU A 113 12.83 14.90 31.05
C GLU A 113 13.68 15.56 29.94
N SER A 114 13.15 15.67 28.72
CA SER A 114 13.50 16.74 27.78
C SER A 114 12.48 16.87 26.65
N THR A 115 11.70 17.94 26.71
CA THR A 115 10.80 18.48 25.68
C THR A 115 11.56 18.89 24.40
N PRO A 116 11.09 18.60 23.18
CA PRO A 116 11.62 19.25 21.98
C PRO A 116 11.11 20.70 21.92
N ALA A 117 12.02 21.66 21.79
CA ALA A 117 11.67 23.06 21.56
C ALA A 117 10.74 23.19 20.35
N SER A 118 9.55 23.76 20.55
CA SER A 118 8.67 24.18 19.48
C SER A 118 9.36 25.31 18.73
N THR A 119 9.84 25.06 17.50
CA THR A 119 10.24 26.18 16.65
C THR A 119 9.01 27.04 16.40
N PRO A 120 9.08 28.36 16.65
CA PRO A 120 7.93 29.23 16.43
C PRO A 120 7.57 29.23 14.94
N SER A 121 6.26 29.16 14.65
CA SER A 121 5.76 29.33 13.29
C SER A 121 6.10 30.75 12.84
N ARG A 122 6.87 30.86 11.76
CA ARG A 122 7.30 32.15 11.20
C ARG A 122 7.13 32.14 9.68
N PRO A 123 6.73 33.27 9.07
CA PRO A 123 6.69 33.39 7.63
C PRO A 123 8.11 33.33 7.06
N VAL A 124 8.31 32.54 6.01
CA VAL A 124 9.59 32.41 5.30
C VAL A 124 9.63 33.39 4.13
N PHE A 125 8.55 33.46 3.34
CA PHE A 125 8.43 34.38 2.21
C PHE A 125 6.99 34.61 1.79
N LEU A 126 6.77 35.67 1.01
CA LEU A 126 5.51 35.95 0.34
C LEU A 126 5.56 35.41 -1.09
N LEU A 127 4.61 34.54 -1.41
CA LEU A 127 4.43 33.95 -2.72
C LEU A 127 3.38 34.74 -3.49
N ASN A 128 3.80 35.41 -4.57
CA ASN A 128 2.89 36.05 -5.51
C ASN A 128 2.41 35.01 -6.54
N LEU A 129 1.10 34.75 -6.54
CA LEU A 129 0.45 33.79 -7.43
C LEU A 129 -0.48 34.50 -8.39
N LYS A 130 -0.27 34.24 -9.68
CA LYS A 130 -1.21 34.66 -10.72
C LYS A 130 -2.28 33.58 -10.89
N LYS A 131 -3.53 33.95 -10.66
CA LYS A 131 -4.69 33.11 -10.98
C LYS A 131 -4.87 33.04 -12.49
N ASN A 132 -5.52 31.97 -12.93
CA ASN A 132 -6.12 31.83 -14.26
C ASN A 132 -7.18 32.91 -14.57
N SER A 133 -7.82 33.51 -13.56
CA SER A 133 -8.68 34.69 -13.73
C SER A 133 -7.93 35.99 -14.09
N GLY A 134 -6.60 36.00 -14.02
CA GLY A 134 -5.76 37.18 -14.25
C GLY A 134 -5.38 37.93 -12.97
N ASP A 135 -6.11 37.73 -11.88
CA ASP A 135 -5.80 38.34 -10.57
C ASP A 135 -4.52 37.76 -9.95
N THR A 136 -3.78 38.60 -9.23
CA THR A 136 -2.65 38.16 -8.40
C THR A 136 -3.07 38.05 -6.93
N VAL A 137 -2.50 37.09 -6.22
CA VAL A 137 -2.70 36.87 -4.78
C VAL A 137 -1.35 36.65 -4.11
N ASP A 138 -1.12 37.37 -3.02
CA ASP A 138 0.04 37.18 -2.17
C ASP A 138 -0.27 36.20 -1.04
N ILE A 139 0.59 35.20 -0.85
CA ILE A 139 0.41 34.14 0.13
C ILE A 139 1.66 34.05 0.99
N ALA A 140 1.52 34.26 2.29
CA ALA A 140 2.59 34.04 3.24
C ALA A 140 2.84 32.53 3.41
N VAL A 141 4.01 32.07 2.99
CA VAL A 141 4.45 30.68 3.17
C VAL A 141 5.18 30.57 4.50
N MET A 142 4.70 29.67 5.35
CA MET A 142 5.24 29.45 6.69
C MET A 142 6.35 28.39 6.69
N ASN A 143 7.24 28.43 7.69
CA ASN A 143 8.29 27.43 7.86
C ASN A 143 7.76 26.01 8.15
N THR A 144 6.52 25.93 8.65
CA THR A 144 5.81 24.68 8.92
C THR A 144 5.05 24.14 7.71
N ASP A 145 4.95 24.91 6.63
CA ASP A 145 4.13 24.53 5.48
C ASP A 145 4.80 23.43 4.66
N ASN A 146 3.99 22.46 4.24
CA ASN A 146 4.40 21.44 3.30
C ASN A 146 4.08 21.89 1.87
N ALA A 147 5.10 22.04 1.03
CA ALA A 147 4.98 22.50 -0.35
C ALA A 147 3.95 21.72 -1.18
N ALA A 148 3.89 20.39 -1.04
CA ALA A 148 2.94 19.55 -1.79
C ALA A 148 1.49 19.79 -1.36
N ARG A 149 1.26 19.98 -0.05
CA ARG A 149 -0.08 20.28 0.48
C ARG A 149 -0.52 21.68 0.09
N LEU A 150 0.36 22.67 0.22
CA LEU A 150 0.10 24.06 -0.15
C LEU A 150 -0.21 24.17 -1.64
N ALA A 151 0.63 23.61 -2.52
CA ALA A 151 0.40 23.65 -3.97
C ALA A 151 -0.94 23.01 -4.37
N LYS A 152 -1.33 21.87 -3.77
CA LYS A 152 -2.64 21.26 -4.02
C LYS A 152 -3.80 22.10 -3.51
N GLU A 153 -3.65 22.73 -2.35
CA GLU A 153 -4.68 23.60 -1.80
C GLU A 153 -4.91 24.82 -2.69
N LEU A 154 -3.82 25.46 -3.14
CA LEU A 154 -3.86 26.59 -4.06
C LEU A 154 -4.42 26.20 -5.42
N GLY A 155 -4.08 25.02 -5.92
CA GLY A 155 -4.65 24.47 -7.13
C GLY A 155 -6.16 24.31 -7.06
N ARG A 156 -6.70 23.81 -5.94
CA ARG A 156 -8.16 23.71 -5.75
C ARG A 156 -8.82 25.08 -5.59
N LYS A 157 -8.20 26.02 -4.87
CA LYS A 157 -8.75 27.36 -4.63
C LYS A 157 -8.75 28.23 -5.89
N HIS A 158 -7.77 28.05 -6.76
CA HIS A 158 -7.56 28.90 -7.94
C HIS A 158 -7.73 28.13 -9.25
N GLY A 159 -8.20 26.88 -9.24
CA GLY A 159 -8.48 26.10 -10.45
C GLY A 159 -7.25 25.84 -11.33
N PHE A 160 -6.07 25.63 -10.73
CA PHE A 160 -4.88 25.26 -11.50
C PHE A 160 -4.96 23.83 -12.02
N THR A 161 -4.34 23.58 -13.17
CA THR A 161 -4.20 22.22 -13.70
C THR A 161 -3.20 21.41 -12.87
N ASP A 162 -3.24 20.09 -13.01
CA ASP A 162 -2.31 19.20 -12.28
C ASP A 162 -0.84 19.51 -12.59
N ASP A 163 -0.53 19.86 -13.84
CA ASP A 163 0.82 20.27 -14.25
C ASP A 163 1.24 21.59 -13.60
N GLN A 164 0.35 22.58 -13.55
CA GLN A 164 0.62 23.85 -12.84
C GLN A 164 0.83 23.63 -11.34
N CYS A 165 0.03 22.76 -10.72
CA CYS A 165 0.19 22.39 -9.32
C CYS A 165 1.53 21.68 -9.07
N ARG A 166 1.95 20.81 -9.99
CA ARG A 166 3.24 20.13 -9.94
C ARG A 166 4.40 21.12 -10.05
N MET A 167 4.32 22.05 -11.00
CA MET A 167 5.33 23.11 -11.16
C MET A 167 5.41 24.00 -9.91
N LEU A 168 4.26 24.44 -9.40
CA LEU A 168 4.18 25.24 -8.18
C LEU A 168 4.81 24.53 -6.97
N ARG A 169 4.56 23.22 -6.82
CA ARG A 169 5.19 22.42 -5.75
C ARG A 169 6.71 22.46 -5.86
N LEU A 170 7.27 22.18 -7.04
CA LEU A 170 8.72 22.15 -7.25
C LEU A 170 9.36 23.52 -6.94
N THR A 171 8.70 24.60 -7.36
CA THR A 171 9.14 25.97 -7.05
C THR A 171 9.12 26.24 -5.54
N LEU A 172 8.04 25.84 -4.85
CA LEU A 172 7.91 25.96 -3.40
C LEU A 172 8.97 25.16 -2.65
N GLU A 173 9.23 23.92 -3.05
CA GLU A 173 10.26 23.06 -2.45
C GLU A 173 11.64 23.71 -2.57
N ARG A 174 11.99 24.20 -3.76
CA ARG A 174 13.26 24.87 -4.01
C ARG A 174 13.42 26.15 -3.18
N GLU A 175 12.39 27.00 -3.11
CA GLU A 175 12.44 28.26 -2.36
C GLU A 175 12.47 28.02 -0.85
N LEU A 176 11.71 27.04 -0.35
CA LEU A 176 11.73 26.67 1.06
C LEU A 176 13.09 26.10 1.46
N GLU A 177 13.67 25.21 0.65
CA GLU A 177 14.99 24.66 0.90
C GLU A 177 16.06 25.76 0.89
N ALA A 178 16.05 26.65 -0.11
CA ALA A 178 17.02 27.74 -0.21
C ALA A 178 16.98 28.71 0.99
N ARG A 179 15.81 28.93 1.59
CA ARG A 179 15.63 29.88 2.70
C ARG A 179 15.71 29.24 4.08
N LEU A 180 15.46 27.93 4.20
CA LEU A 180 15.58 27.16 5.44
C LEU A 180 16.95 26.52 5.63
N ALA A 181 17.75 26.37 4.56
CA ALA A 181 19.13 25.88 4.63
C ALA A 181 20.15 26.95 5.10
N LEU A 182 19.67 28.11 5.58
CA LEU A 182 20.43 29.17 6.25
C LEU A 182 20.14 29.15 7.76
#